data_AF-F0QXK5-F1
#
_entry.id   AF-F0QXK5-F1
#
_cell.length_a   1.000
_cell.length_b   1.000
_cell.length_c   1.000
_cell.angle_alpha   90.00
_cell.angle_beta   90.00
_cell.angle_gamma   90.00
#
_symmetry.space_group_name_H-M   'P 1'
#
loop_
_entity.id
_entity.type
_entity.pdbx_description
1 polymer ?
#
loop_
_entity_poly.entity_id
_entity_poly.type
_entity_poly.pdbx_seq_one_letter_code
_entity_poly.pdbx_strand_id
1 'polypeptide(L)'
;MALQGVSCPKCGSRRITIVVSDILTFKCIDCGYTWSPNLPAQGLVHTKVGDIHWTEIKKIMEDAMNYVIKILSENVISCNDIINKVQEKYGNYLTSREILRTIINGIKRYLEEIRYKDQNKYSTLSAELNRCRELISTKD
;
A
#
# COMPACT_ATOMS: atom_id res chain seq x y z
N MET A 1 12.94 20.88 6.50
CA MET A 1 13.29 19.45 6.40
C MET A 1 13.91 19.20 5.03
N ALA A 2 15.24 19.08 4.97
CA ALA A 2 15.94 18.84 3.72
C ALA A 2 15.96 17.32 3.44
N LEU A 3 15.63 16.92 2.22
CA LEU A 3 15.99 15.59 1.71
C LEU A 3 17.50 15.42 1.98
N GLN A 4 17.89 14.47 2.84
CA GLN A 4 19.28 14.19 3.17
C GLN A 4 19.97 13.67 1.90
N GLY A 5 20.48 14.62 1.11
CA GLY A 5 21.20 14.37 -0.13
C GLY A 5 22.50 13.65 0.19
N VAL A 6 22.72 12.54 -0.51
CA VAL A 6 23.94 11.74 -0.48
C VAL A 6 25.14 12.69 -0.54
N SER A 7 26.05 12.59 0.44
CA SER A 7 27.30 13.36 0.49
C SER A 7 28.46 12.37 0.49
N CYS A 8 29.58 12.73 -0.14
CA CYS A 8 30.75 11.86 -0.21
C CYS A 8 31.27 11.59 1.21
N PRO A 9 31.36 10.33 1.65
CA PRO A 9 31.82 10.01 3.00
C PRO A 9 33.30 10.34 3.21
N LYS A 10 34.08 10.52 2.14
CA LYS A 10 35.51 10.81 2.20
C LYS A 10 35.83 12.31 2.28
N CYS A 11 35.08 13.17 1.59
CA CYS A 11 35.39 14.61 1.52
C CYS A 11 34.19 15.54 1.77
N GLY A 12 33.01 15.00 2.09
CA GLY A 12 31.80 15.78 2.34
C GLY A 12 31.16 16.43 1.10
N SER A 13 31.77 16.28 -0.09
CA SER A 13 31.24 16.87 -1.32
C SER A 13 29.89 16.27 -1.71
N ARG A 14 29.00 17.13 -2.23
CA ARG A 14 27.71 16.73 -2.84
C ARG A 14 27.80 16.56 -4.36
N ARG A 15 28.99 16.75 -4.95
CA ARG A 15 29.22 16.57 -6.40
C ARG A 15 29.43 15.09 -6.68
N ILE A 16 28.33 14.39 -6.95
CA ILE A 16 28.28 12.94 -7.07
C ILE A 16 27.72 12.57 -8.45
N THR A 17 28.30 11.55 -9.07
CA THR A 17 27.79 10.92 -10.29
C THR A 17 27.46 9.45 -10.03
N ILE A 18 26.49 8.89 -10.76
CA ILE A 18 26.16 7.47 -10.75
C ILE A 18 27.03 6.77 -11.78
N VAL A 19 27.73 5.73 -11.37
CA VAL A 19 28.49 4.85 -12.26
C VAL A 19 27.58 3.68 -12.64
N VAL A 20 27.43 3.42 -13.94
CA VAL A 20 26.68 2.27 -14.43
C VAL A 20 27.40 0.99 -13.97
N SER A 21 26.74 0.23 -13.10
CA SER A 21 27.19 -1.05 -12.56
C SER A 21 25.95 -1.83 -12.12
N ASP A 22 26.06 -3.14 -11.95
CA ASP A 22 24.97 -4.02 -11.48
C ASP A 22 24.46 -3.63 -10.09
N ILE A 23 25.25 -2.85 -9.34
CA ILE A 23 24.90 -2.29 -8.03
C ILE A 23 24.97 -0.77 -8.12
N LEU A 24 23.96 -0.05 -7.60
CA LEU A 24 23.96 1.40 -7.54
C LEU A 24 25.25 1.90 -6.86
N THR A 25 26.13 2.49 -7.64
CA THR A 25 27.45 2.94 -7.20
C THR A 25 27.60 4.42 -7.48
N PHE A 26 27.97 5.18 -6.45
CA PHE A 26 28.24 6.60 -6.54
C PHE A 26 29.73 6.85 -6.68
N LYS A 27 30.09 7.88 -7.44
CA LYS A 27 31.45 8.40 -7.55
C LYS A 27 31.46 9.89 -7.21
N CYS A 28 32.34 10.29 -6.30
CA CYS A 28 32.58 11.70 -6.02
C CYS A 28 33.39 12.30 -7.17
N ILE A 29 32.92 13.42 -7.71
CA ILE A 29 33.62 14.15 -8.77
C ILE A 29 34.89 14.79 -8.21
N ASP A 30 34.84 15.32 -6.98
CA ASP A 30 35.96 16.10 -6.42
C ASP A 30 37.14 15.25 -5.93
N CYS A 31 36.90 14.08 -5.31
CA CYS A 31 37.97 13.23 -4.77
C CYS A 31 38.10 11.86 -5.45
N GLY A 32 37.27 11.58 -6.46
CA GLY A 32 37.26 10.32 -7.21
C GLY A 32 36.77 9.09 -6.42
N TYR A 33 36.46 9.23 -5.13
CA TYR A 33 36.05 8.12 -4.27
C TYR A 33 34.73 7.52 -4.73
N THR A 34 34.68 6.19 -4.80
CA THR A 34 33.50 5.42 -5.15
C THR A 34 32.94 4.69 -3.94
N TRP A 35 31.62 4.68 -3.79
CA TRP A 35 30.94 3.91 -2.75
C TRP A 35 29.56 3.46 -3.24
N SER A 36 29.15 2.29 -2.81
CA SER A 36 27.75 1.89 -2.86
C SER A 36 27.09 2.44 -1.60
N PRO A 37 26.07 3.30 -1.71
CA PRO A 37 25.38 3.77 -0.54
C PRO A 37 24.69 2.58 0.12
N ASN A 38 24.76 2.49 1.45
CA ASN A 38 23.83 1.63 2.18
C ASN A 38 22.49 2.38 2.26
N LEU A 39 21.82 2.53 1.11
CA LEU A 39 20.44 2.98 1.11
C LEU A 39 19.65 1.82 1.71
N PRO A 40 18.78 2.06 2.72
CA PRO A 40 17.74 1.07 3.02
C PRO A 40 17.08 0.75 1.70
N ALA A 41 17.00 -0.54 1.37
CA ALA A 41 16.55 -1.02 0.06
C ALA A 41 15.33 -0.22 -0.36
N GLN A 42 15.54 0.70 -1.30
CA GLN A 42 14.58 1.78 -1.49
C GLN A 42 13.28 1.17 -1.93
N GLY A 43 12.23 1.44 -1.15
CA GLY A 43 10.92 0.91 -1.44
C GLY A 43 10.61 -0.46 -0.82
N LEU A 44 11.39 -1.01 0.10
CA LEU A 44 10.90 -2.10 0.95
C LEU A 44 9.93 -1.58 2.02
N VAL A 45 8.88 -2.36 2.27
CA VAL A 45 7.86 -2.16 3.30
C VAL A 45 7.90 -3.38 4.21
N HIS A 46 8.02 -3.14 5.52
CA HIS A 46 8.05 -4.22 6.50
C HIS A 46 6.64 -4.78 6.75
N THR A 47 6.48 -6.10 6.57
CA THR A 47 5.21 -6.82 6.78
C THR A 47 5.41 -8.00 7.73
N LYS A 48 4.34 -8.72 8.11
CA LYS A 48 4.46 -9.90 8.98
C LYS A 48 5.21 -11.07 8.32
N VAL A 49 5.29 -11.08 6.99
CA VAL A 49 5.99 -12.11 6.22
C VAL A 49 7.40 -11.69 5.81
N GLY A 50 7.86 -10.52 6.26
CA GLY A 50 9.16 -9.95 5.96
C GLY A 50 9.08 -8.66 5.15
N ASP A 51 10.24 -8.22 4.66
CA ASP A 51 10.35 -7.01 3.85
C ASP A 51 9.93 -7.29 2.41
N ILE A 52 8.95 -6.53 1.91
CA ILE A 52 8.39 -6.67 0.57
C ILE A 52 8.53 -5.36 -0.19
N HIS A 53 8.78 -5.41 -1.49
CA HIS A 53 8.86 -4.20 -2.30
C HIS A 53 7.49 -3.51 -2.46
N TRP A 54 7.45 -2.18 -2.40
CA TRP A 54 6.22 -1.37 -2.40
C TRP A 54 5.36 -1.58 -3.64
N THR A 55 5.95 -1.95 -4.78
CA THR A 55 5.18 -2.29 -5.99
C THR A 55 4.36 -3.55 -5.80
N GLU A 56 4.89 -4.53 -5.07
CA GLU A 56 4.16 -5.75 -4.72
C GLU A 56 3.05 -5.43 -3.72
N ILE A 57 3.30 -4.57 -2.73
CA ILE A 57 2.25 -4.09 -1.82
C ILE A 57 1.13 -3.41 -2.60
N LYS A 58 1.44 -2.55 -3.58
CA LYS A 58 0.39 -1.93 -4.43
C LYS A 58 -0.43 -2.97 -5.18
N LYS A 59 0.22 -3.97 -5.77
CA LYS A 59 -0.47 -5.08 -6.44
C LYS A 59 -1.37 -5.85 -5.47
N ILE A 60 -0.88 -6.14 -4.25
CA ILE A 60 -1.67 -6.80 -3.20
C ILE A 60 -2.90 -5.96 -2.82
N MET A 61 -2.77 -4.63 -2.74
CA MET A 61 -3.91 -3.74 -2.49
C MET A 61 -4.93 -3.77 -3.65
N GLU A 62 -4.48 -3.80 -4.89
CA GLU A 62 -5.35 -3.95 -6.06
C GLU A 62 -6.08 -5.31 -6.07
N ASP A 63 -5.35 -6.39 -5.79
CA ASP A 63 -5.90 -7.75 -5.69
C ASP A 63 -6.92 -7.86 -4.55
N ALA A 64 -6.63 -7.24 -3.41
CA ALA A 64 -7.55 -7.16 -2.28
C ALA A 64 -8.82 -6.36 -2.62
N MET A 65 -8.70 -5.26 -3.37
CA MET A 65 -9.86 -4.48 -3.84
C MET A 65 -10.73 -5.30 -4.81
N ASN A 66 -10.12 -6.02 -5.75
CA ASN A 66 -10.83 -6.92 -6.66
C ASN A 66 -11.51 -8.06 -5.90
N TYR A 67 -10.86 -8.58 -4.84
CA TYR A 67 -11.44 -9.59 -3.97
C TYR A 67 -12.66 -9.05 -3.20
N VAL A 68 -12.61 -7.80 -2.71
CA VAL A 68 -13.77 -7.13 -2.08
C VAL A 68 -14.95 -7.07 -3.07
N ILE A 69 -14.72 -6.64 -4.30
CA ILE A 69 -15.77 -6.59 -5.33
C ILE A 69 -16.36 -7.98 -5.59
N LYS A 70 -15.50 -9.01 -5.67
CA LYS A 70 -15.93 -10.39 -5.85
C LYS A 70 -16.85 -10.85 -4.71
N ILE A 71 -16.45 -10.71 -3.45
CA ILE A 71 -17.28 -11.18 -2.33
C ILE A 71 -18.60 -10.39 -2.19
N LEU A 72 -18.60 -9.10 -2.57
CA LEU A 72 -19.83 -8.29 -2.65
C LEU A 72 -20.78 -8.83 -3.72
N SER A 73 -20.25 -9.28 -4.87
CA SER A 73 -21.03 -9.93 -5.92
C SER A 73 -21.62 -11.27 -5.48
N GLU A 74 -20.94 -11.97 -4.57
CA GLU A 74 -21.40 -13.21 -3.91
C GLU A 74 -22.32 -12.96 -2.69
N ASN A 75 -22.86 -11.73 -2.54
CA ASN A 75 -23.78 -11.29 -1.48
C ASN A 75 -23.19 -11.23 -0.05
N VAL A 76 -21.87 -11.17 0.11
CA VAL A 76 -21.26 -10.82 1.40
C VAL A 76 -21.30 -9.31 1.59
N ILE A 77 -22.30 -8.81 2.33
CA ILE A 77 -22.54 -7.35 2.47
C ILE A 77 -22.25 -6.78 3.87
N SER A 78 -22.13 -7.65 4.89
CA SER A 78 -21.79 -7.25 6.27
C SER A 78 -20.36 -6.73 6.34
N CYS A 79 -20.17 -5.53 6.92
CA CYS A 79 -18.86 -4.92 7.09
C CYS A 79 -17.89 -5.85 7.84
N ASN A 80 -18.35 -6.50 8.91
CA ASN A 80 -17.53 -7.43 9.69
C ASN A 80 -17.11 -8.66 8.89
N ASP A 81 -18.01 -9.22 8.08
CA ASP A 81 -17.70 -10.40 7.26
C ASP A 81 -16.72 -10.05 6.15
N ILE A 82 -16.88 -8.87 5.54
CA ILE A 82 -15.94 -8.34 4.54
C ILE A 82 -14.56 -8.15 5.18
N ILE A 83 -14.49 -7.53 6.35
CA ILE A 83 -13.23 -7.34 7.10
C ILE A 83 -12.58 -8.68 7.39
N ASN A 84 -13.32 -9.64 7.96
CA ASN A 84 -12.78 -10.95 8.32
C ASN A 84 -12.19 -11.67 7.11
N LYS A 85 -12.92 -11.71 5.98
CA LYS A 85 -12.45 -12.37 4.75
C LYS A 85 -11.21 -11.71 4.15
N VAL A 86 -11.17 -10.37 4.13
CA VAL A 86 -10.00 -9.65 3.59
C VAL A 86 -8.81 -9.77 4.52
N GLN A 87 -9.03 -9.71 5.84
CA GLN A 87 -8.01 -9.87 6.87
C GLN A 87 -7.41 -11.28 6.87
N GLU A 88 -8.23 -12.31 6.73
CA GLU A 88 -7.77 -13.70 6.62
C GLU A 88 -6.82 -13.89 5.44
N LYS A 89 -7.15 -13.28 4.29
CA LYS A 89 -6.39 -13.47 3.05
C LYS A 89 -5.17 -12.55 2.93
N TYR A 90 -5.26 -11.31 3.40
CA TYR A 90 -4.25 -10.26 3.15
C TYR A 90 -3.63 -9.67 4.43
N GLY A 91 -4.08 -10.06 5.62
CA GLY A 91 -3.64 -9.51 6.91
C GLY A 91 -2.21 -9.82 7.34
N ASN A 92 -1.51 -10.66 6.57
CA ASN A 92 -0.08 -10.90 6.71
C ASN A 92 0.78 -9.87 5.95
N TYR A 93 0.20 -9.25 4.92
CA TYR A 93 0.87 -8.30 4.02
C TYR A 93 0.46 -6.86 4.32
N LEU A 94 -0.80 -6.65 4.70
CA LEU A 94 -1.40 -5.34 4.89
C LEU A 94 -1.69 -5.08 6.37
N THR A 95 -1.50 -3.83 6.79
CA THR A 95 -1.96 -3.34 8.09
C THR A 95 -3.49 -3.29 8.14
N SER A 96 -4.06 -3.30 9.35
CA SER A 96 -5.52 -3.14 9.50
C SER A 96 -6.05 -1.85 8.87
N ARG A 97 -5.25 -0.78 8.87
CA ARG A 97 -5.62 0.50 8.23
C ARG A 97 -5.67 0.38 6.71
N GLU A 98 -4.69 -0.27 6.11
CA GLU A 98 -4.68 -0.53 4.66
C GLU A 98 -5.82 -1.44 4.24
N ILE A 99 -6.13 -2.46 5.04
CA ILE A 99 -7.28 -3.35 4.81
C ILE A 99 -8.59 -2.57 4.82
N LEU A 100 -8.84 -1.78 5.87
CA LEU A 100 -10.06 -0.97 5.95
C LEU A 100 -10.18 0.03 4.78
N ARG A 101 -9.07 0.66 4.39
CA ARG A 101 -9.05 1.59 3.26
C ARG A 101 -9.36 0.88 1.94
N THR A 102 -8.79 -0.30 1.71
CA THR A 102 -9.06 -1.13 0.53
C THR A 102 -10.52 -1.58 0.48
N ILE A 103 -11.09 -1.99 1.61
CA ILE A 103 -12.50 -2.36 1.75
C ILE A 103 -13.42 -1.18 1.39
N ILE A 104 -13.20 -0.01 1.98
CA ILE A 104 -14.00 1.19 1.72
C ILE A 104 -13.96 1.56 0.24
N ASN A 105 -12.78 1.51 -0.38
CA ASN A 105 -12.61 1.83 -1.80
C ASN A 105 -13.29 0.78 -2.70
N GLY A 106 -13.17 -0.50 -2.37
CA GLY A 106 -13.84 -1.59 -3.08
C GLY A 106 -15.37 -1.48 -3.00
N ILE A 107 -15.91 -1.23 -1.81
CA ILE A 107 -17.36 -1.03 -1.61
C ILE A 107 -17.85 0.19 -2.40
N LYS A 108 -17.14 1.33 -2.33
CA LYS A 108 -17.51 2.53 -3.12
C LYS A 108 -17.57 2.22 -4.61
N ARG A 109 -16.56 1.54 -5.15
CA ARG A 109 -16.51 1.15 -6.56
C ARG A 109 -17.68 0.24 -6.93
N TYR A 110 -17.99 -0.75 -6.09
CA TYR A 110 -19.11 -1.66 -6.34
C TYR A 110 -20.47 -0.95 -6.25
N LEU A 111 -20.64 -0.01 -5.32
CA LEU A 111 -21.86 0.80 -5.21
C LEU A 111 -22.16 1.57 -6.50
N GLU A 112 -21.14 2.12 -7.17
CA GLU A 112 -21.31 2.79 -8.47
C GLU A 112 -21.83 1.81 -9.55
N GLU A 113 -21.41 0.54 -9.51
CA GLU A 113 -21.83 -0.48 -10.47
C GLU A 113 -23.27 -0.95 -10.26
N ILE A 114 -23.76 -0.97 -9.02
CA ILE A 114 -25.09 -1.49 -8.66
C ILE A 114 -26.15 -0.41 -8.45
N ARG A 115 -25.77 0.88 -8.44
CA ARG A 115 -26.63 2.03 -8.11
C ARG A 115 -28.01 2.01 -8.77
N TYR A 116 -28.06 1.62 -10.04
CA TYR A 116 -29.30 1.57 -10.83
C TYR A 116 -29.82 0.15 -11.09
N LYS A 117 -29.09 -0.88 -10.65
CA LYS A 117 -29.42 -2.30 -10.89
C LYS A 117 -30.15 -2.92 -9.71
N ASP A 118 -29.77 -2.56 -8.49
CA ASP A 118 -30.32 -3.14 -7.27
C ASP A 118 -30.35 -2.10 -6.14
N GLN A 119 -31.49 -1.40 -6.03
CA GLN A 119 -31.68 -0.33 -5.05
C GLN A 119 -31.67 -0.84 -3.60
N ASN A 120 -32.18 -2.04 -3.36
CA ASN A 120 -32.22 -2.63 -2.02
C ASN A 120 -30.79 -2.97 -1.56
N LYS A 121 -30.01 -3.63 -2.41
CA LYS A 121 -28.61 -3.94 -2.12
C LYS A 121 -27.76 -2.68 -1.98
N TYR A 122 -28.00 -1.67 -2.82
CA TYR A 122 -27.33 -0.38 -2.72
C TYR A 122 -27.57 0.29 -1.35
N SER A 123 -28.84 0.35 -0.91
CA SER A 123 -29.21 0.95 0.38
C SER A 123 -28.53 0.24 1.56
N THR A 124 -28.63 -1.08 1.62
CA THR A 124 -28.03 -1.89 2.69
C THR A 124 -26.50 -1.75 2.71
N LEU A 125 -25.86 -1.86 1.55
CA LEU A 125 -24.41 -1.77 1.46
C LEU A 125 -23.88 -0.35 1.76
N SER A 126 -24.65 0.69 1.46
CA SER A 126 -24.33 2.07 1.84
C SER A 126 -24.32 2.27 3.36
N ALA A 127 -25.25 1.63 4.08
CA ALA A 127 -25.25 1.63 5.55
C ALA A 127 -24.03 0.89 6.13
N GLU A 128 -23.70 -0.28 5.58
CA GLU A 128 -22.52 -1.06 5.97
C GLU A 128 -21.20 -0.33 5.67
N LEU A 129 -21.14 0.43 4.58
CA LEU A 129 -19.99 1.27 4.26
C LEU A 129 -19.73 2.31 5.36
N ASN A 130 -20.77 2.89 5.94
CA ASN A 130 -20.61 3.86 7.04
C ASN A 130 -20.07 3.19 8.30
N ARG A 131 -20.54 1.97 8.62
CA ARG A 131 -19.98 1.16 9.71
C ARG A 131 -18.48 0.91 9.52
N CYS A 132 -18.08 0.54 8.30
CA CYS A 132 -16.66 0.35 7.97
C CYS A 132 -15.83 1.65 8.11
N ARG A 133 -16.42 2.82 7.86
CA ARG A 133 -15.74 4.12 8.04
C ARG A 133 -15.54 4.48 9.52
N GLU A 134 -16.53 4.21 10.37
CA GLU A 134 -16.42 4.47 11.82
C GLU A 134 -15.24 3.71 12.44
N LEU A 135 -14.97 2.49 11.95
CA LEU A 135 -13.83 1.67 12.37
C LEU A 135 -12.46 2.25 11.96
N ILE A 136 -12.40 3.08 10.91
CA ILE A 136 -11.16 3.77 10.52
C ILE A 136 -10.92 4.97 11.43
N SER A 137 -11.96 5.71 11.80
CA SER A 137 -11.88 6.90 12.64
C SER A 137 -11.56 6.60 14.10
N THR A 138 -11.77 5.36 14.55
CA THR A 138 -11.49 4.91 15.93
C THR A 138 -10.09 4.32 16.11
N LYS A 139 -9.32 4.17 15.02
CA LYS A 139 -7.98 3.55 15.00
C LYS A 139 -6.85 4.52 14.65
N ASP A 140 -7.14 5.82 14.55
CA ASP A 140 -6.16 6.91 14.50
C ASP A 140 -6.04 7.57 15.89
#